data_AF-A0A0Q5NBR9-F1
#
_entry.id   AF-A0A0Q5NBR9-F1
#
_cell.length_a   1.000
_cell.length_b   1.000
_cell.length_c   1.000
_cell.angle_alpha   90.00
_cell.angle_beta   90.00
_cell.angle_gamma   90.00
#
_symmetry.space_group_name_H-M   'P 1'
#
loop_
_entity.id
_entity.type
_entity.pdbx_description
1 polymer ?
#
loop_
_entity_poly.entity_id
_entity_poly.type
_entity_poly.pdbx_seq_one_letter_code
_entity_poly.pdbx_strand_id
1 'polypeptide(L)'
;MIKLLKLQKAILMLVLGVLSFIAYRILDAYEISWARYMQILAGVFVIVGSLWMLYPIIFAKKDNDGNAEIITDPTVEVPVDEEEEKPVAE
;
A
#
# COMPACT_ATOMS: atom_id res chain seq x y z
N MET A 1 -14.75 -0.90 11.35
CA MET A 1 -14.50 0.00 10.20
C MET A 1 -13.53 -0.71 9.26
N ILE A 2 -14.05 -1.21 8.14
CA ILE A 2 -13.44 -2.31 7.38
C ILE A 2 -12.06 -1.94 6.82
N LYS A 3 -11.16 -2.93 6.84
CA LYS A 3 -9.77 -2.96 6.32
C LYS A 3 -9.58 -2.34 4.91
N LEU A 4 -10.67 -2.05 4.18
CA LEU A 4 -10.74 -1.37 2.88
C LEU A 4 -10.08 0.02 2.85
N LEU A 5 -10.18 0.82 3.93
CA LEU A 5 -9.57 2.16 3.97
C LEU A 5 -8.05 2.14 3.83
N LYS A 6 -7.38 1.05 4.23
CA LYS A 6 -5.92 0.91 4.11
C LYS A 6 -5.49 0.64 2.66
N LEU A 7 -6.24 -0.20 1.94
CA LEU A 7 -5.98 -0.49 0.53
C LEU A 7 -6.24 0.74 -0.34
N GLN A 8 -7.31 1.48 -0.06
CA GLN A 8 -7.65 2.70 -0.80
C GLN A 8 -6.56 3.78 -0.68
N LYS A 9 -5.92 3.89 0.51
CA LYS A 9 -4.77 4.78 0.73
C LYS A 9 -3.53 4.34 -0.05
N ALA A 10 -3.26 3.03 -0.13
CA ALA A 10 -2.16 2.49 -0.92
C ALA A 10 -2.33 2.84 -2.42
N ILE A 11 -3.55 2.68 -2.94
CA ILE A 11 -3.90 3.03 -4.32
C ILE A 11 -3.72 4.53 -4.57
N LEU A 12 -4.18 5.39 -3.65
CA LEU A 12 -3.99 6.84 -3.76
C LEU A 12 -2.51 7.23 -3.83
N MET A 13 -1.64 6.58 -3.04
CA MET A 13 -0.19 6.82 -3.10
C MET A 13 0.42 6.41 -4.43
N LEU A 14 -0.02 5.28 -5.00
CA LEU A 14 0.43 4.85 -6.33
C LEU A 14 0.00 5.86 -7.42
N VAL A 15 -1.25 6.33 -7.37
CA VAL A 15 -1.74 7.36 -8.31
C VAL A 15 -0.93 8.65 -8.18
N LEU A 16 -0.64 9.10 -6.95
CA LEU A 16 0.22 10.26 -6.68
C LEU A 16 1.65 10.07 -7.21
N GLY A 17 2.21 8.86 -7.09
CA GLY A 17 3.51 8.51 -7.66
C GLY A 17 3.53 8.64 -9.19
N VAL A 18 2.51 8.11 -9.86
CA VAL A 18 2.36 8.23 -11.33
C VAL A 18 2.21 9.70 -11.75
N LEU A 19 1.37 10.46 -11.07
CA LEU A 19 1.19 11.90 -11.34
C LEU A 19 2.49 12.69 -11.13
N SER A 20 3.25 12.40 -10.07
CA SER A 20 4.56 13.01 -9.84
C SER A 20 5.58 12.64 -10.92
N PHE A 21 5.53 11.41 -11.45
CA PHE A 21 6.38 11.00 -12.56
C PHE A 21 6.03 11.73 -13.88
N ILE A 22 4.74 11.92 -14.15
CA ILE A 22 4.28 12.72 -15.29
C ILE A 22 4.78 14.17 -15.15
N ALA A 23 4.63 14.75 -13.95
CA ALA A 23 5.14 16.09 -13.66
C ALA A 23 6.67 16.16 -13.87
N TYR A 24 7.43 15.19 -13.37
CA TYR A 24 8.87 15.08 -13.64
C TYR A 24 9.16 15.12 -15.14
N ARG A 25 8.46 14.31 -15.95
CA ARG A 25 8.70 14.24 -17.40
C ARG A 25 8.46 15.58 -18.09
N ILE A 26 7.50 16.36 -17.60
CA ILE A 26 7.25 17.72 -18.09
C ILE A 26 8.39 18.64 -17.68
N LEU A 27 8.80 18.65 -16.39
CA LEU A 27 9.88 19.52 -15.90
C LEU A 27 11.23 19.21 -16.57
N ASP A 28 11.52 17.94 -16.82
CA ASP A 28 12.73 17.46 -17.48
C ASP A 28 12.80 17.96 -18.93
N ALA A 29 11.65 18.03 -19.62
CA ALA A 29 11.57 18.57 -20.98
C ALA A 29 11.89 20.08 -21.06
N TYR A 30 11.78 20.81 -19.94
CA TYR A 30 12.18 22.22 -19.83
C TYR A 30 13.59 22.39 -19.23
N GLU A 31 14.38 21.31 -19.11
CA GLU A 31 15.75 21.31 -18.56
C GLU A 31 15.86 21.88 -17.13
N ILE A 32 14.78 21.76 -16.35
CA ILE A 32 14.75 22.26 -14.97
C ILE A 32 15.59 21.33 -14.09
N SER A 33 16.64 21.86 -13.47
CA SER A 33 17.59 21.08 -12.66
C SER A 33 16.95 20.36 -11.47
N TRP A 34 15.80 20.86 -11.00
CA TRP A 34 15.05 20.26 -9.90
C TRP A 34 14.22 19.03 -10.30
N ALA A 35 14.07 18.75 -11.60
CA ALA A 35 13.30 17.62 -12.11
C ALA A 35 13.77 16.28 -11.50
N ARG A 36 15.09 16.12 -11.30
CA ARG A 36 15.68 14.92 -10.67
C ARG A 36 15.11 14.62 -9.29
N TYR A 37 14.91 15.65 -8.45
CA TYR A 37 14.34 15.45 -7.11
C TYR A 37 12.87 15.01 -7.19
N MET A 38 12.13 15.53 -8.17
CA MET A 38 10.74 15.14 -8.45
C MET A 38 10.64 13.66 -8.86
N GLN A 39 11.58 13.18 -9.68
CA GLN A 39 11.67 11.77 -10.08
C GLN A 39 11.93 10.85 -8.88
N ILE A 40 12.87 11.24 -8.01
CA ILE A 40 13.17 10.47 -6.78
C ILE A 40 11.94 10.41 -5.88
N LEU A 41 11.23 11.53 -5.71
CA LEU A 41 10.00 11.61 -4.93
C LEU A 41 8.91 10.68 -5.50
N ALA A 42 8.73 10.67 -6.81
CA ALA A 42 7.80 9.77 -7.49
C ALA A 42 8.14 8.29 -7.21
N GLY A 43 9.42 7.93 -7.28
CA GLY A 43 9.90 6.59 -6.92
C GLY A 43 9.57 6.21 -5.47
N VAL A 44 9.78 7.12 -4.52
CA VAL A 44 9.45 6.89 -3.10
C VAL A 44 7.96 6.64 -2.92
N PHE A 45 7.08 7.43 -3.57
CA PHE A 45 5.63 7.21 -3.49
C PHE A 45 5.22 5.83 -4.04
N VAL A 46 5.84 5.38 -5.12
CA VAL A 46 5.57 4.05 -5.69
C VAL A 46 6.02 2.94 -4.74
N ILE A 47 7.21 3.06 -4.14
CA ILE A 47 7.74 2.07 -3.18
C ILE A 47 6.83 1.98 -1.95
N VAL A 48 6.49 3.11 -1.35
CA VAL A 48 5.61 3.16 -0.16
C VAL A 48 4.22 2.64 -0.48
N GLY A 49 3.64 3.05 -1.61
CA GLY A 49 2.33 2.56 -2.08
C GLY A 49 2.33 1.05 -2.28
N SER A 50 3.40 0.51 -2.87
CA SER A 50 3.57 -0.94 -3.08
C SER A 50 3.70 -1.71 -1.76
N LEU A 51 4.49 -1.21 -0.81
CA LEU A 51 4.62 -1.82 0.52
C LEU A 51 3.29 -1.83 1.28
N TRP A 52 2.52 -0.74 1.22
CA TRP A 52 1.19 -0.70 1.82
C TRP A 52 0.19 -1.63 1.13
N MET A 53 0.36 -1.90 -0.16
CA MET A 53 -0.43 -2.87 -0.90
C MET A 53 -0.09 -4.32 -0.51
N LEU A 54 1.16 -4.60 -0.13
CA LEU A 54 1.58 -5.92 0.39
C LEU A 54 0.99 -6.23 1.78
N TYR A 55 0.77 -5.22 2.63
CA TYR A 55 0.26 -5.42 4.00
C TYR A 55 -1.00 -6.30 4.07
N PRO A 56 -2.10 -6.00 3.35
CA PRO A 56 -3.28 -6.87 3.38
C PRO A 56 -3.05 -8.27 2.79
N ILE A 57 -2.06 -8.43 1.91
CA ILE A 57 -1.75 -9.73 1.28
C ILE A 57 -1.03 -10.64 2.27
N ILE A 58 -0.06 -10.11 3.03
CA ILE A 58 0.70 -10.88 4.03
C ILE A 58 -0.16 -11.24 5.24
N PHE A 59 -1.06 -10.33 5.63
CA PHE A 59 -1.98 -10.50 6.77
C PHE A 59 -3.36 -11.06 6.36
N ALA A 60 -3.51 -11.53 5.13
CA ALA A 60 -4.70 -12.25 4.72
C ALA A 60 -4.80 -13.57 5.48
N LYS A 61 -6.00 -13.93 5.95
CA LYS A 61 -6.24 -15.19 6.66
C LYS A 61 -5.95 -16.33 5.68
N LYS A 62 -5.21 -17.36 6.14
CA LYS A 62 -5.09 -18.61 5.38
C LYS A 62 -6.44 -19.34 5.47
N ASP A 63 -7.06 -19.55 4.32
CA ASP A 63 -8.13 -20.53 4.11
C ASP A 63 -7.61 -21.94 4.51
N ASN A 64 -8.51 -22.83 4.91
CA ASN A 64 -8.24 -24.26 5.13
C ASN A 64 -7.63 -24.95 3.89
N ASP A 65 -7.79 -24.38 2.69
CA ASP A 65 -7.14 -24.83 1.44
C ASP A 65 -5.80 -24.14 1.13
N GLY A 66 -5.26 -23.33 2.05
CA GLY A 66 -3.96 -22.67 1.90
C GLY A 66 -3.98 -21.40 1.03
N ASN A 67 -5.16 -20.94 0.61
CA ASN A 67 -5.35 -19.69 -0.13
C ASN A 67 -5.45 -18.49 0.83
N ALA A 68 -5.03 -17.31 0.37
CA ALA A 68 -5.23 -16.07 1.09
C ALA A 68 -6.67 -15.57 0.89
N GLU A 69 -7.52 -15.70 1.91
CA GLU A 69 -8.90 -15.22 1.85
C GLU A 69 -8.94 -13.73 2.23
N ILE A 70 -9.15 -12.87 1.24
CA ILE A 70 -9.34 -11.43 1.43
C ILE A 70 -10.83 -11.16 1.49
N ILE A 71 -11.39 -11.06 2.70
CA ILE A 71 -12.79 -10.66 2.91
C ILE A 71 -12.93 -9.19 2.50
N THR A 72 -13.54 -8.95 1.34
CA THR A 72 -13.79 -7.61 0.76
C THR A 72 -15.20 -7.10 1.04
N ASP A 73 -16.08 -7.93 1.58
CA ASP A 73 -17.45 -7.56 1.91
C ASP A 73 -17.52 -6.77 3.24
N PRO A 74 -18.02 -5.53 3.23
CA PRO A 74 -18.14 -4.70 4.43
C PRO A 74 -19.19 -5.21 5.45
N THR A 75 -20.07 -6.14 5.06
CA THR A 75 -21.17 -6.63 5.91
C THR A 75 -20.87 -7.95 6.62
N VAL A 76 -19.74 -8.58 6.29
CA VAL A 76 -19.30 -9.82 6.95
C VAL A 76 -18.46 -9.45 8.16
N GLU A 77 -18.93 -9.81 9.35
CA GLU A 77 -18.18 -9.69 10.60
C GLU A 77 -16.94 -10.57 10.50
N VAL A 78 -15.78 -9.94 10.37
CA VAL A 78 -14.49 -10.61 10.48
C VAL A 78 -14.36 -11.02 11.95
N PRO A 79 -14.26 -12.32 12.30
CA PRO A 79 -13.95 -12.70 13.67
C PRO A 79 -12.63 -12.05 14.05
N VAL A 80 -12.70 -11.17 15.05
CA VAL A 80 -11.54 -10.54 15.68
C VAL A 80 -11.06 -11.51 16.73
N ASP A 81 -10.40 -12.57 16.27
CA ASP A 81 -9.59 -13.44 17.12
C ASP A 81 -8.14 -13.25 16.65
N GLU A 82 -7.14 -13.03 17.47
CA GLU A 82 -7.03 -12.72 18.90
C GLU A 82 -5.74 -11.90 18.99
N GLU A 83 -5.61 -11.23 20.12
CA GLU A 83 -4.50 -10.42 20.62
C GLU A 83 -3.09 -10.65 20.05
N GLU A 84 -2.36 -9.55 20.01
CA GLU A 84 -0.90 -9.51 20.09
C GLU A 84 -0.38 -10.48 21.17
N GLU A 85 -0.13 -11.75 20.86
CA GLU A 85 0.84 -12.53 21.61
C GLU A 85 2.22 -11.98 21.28
N LYS A 86 2.57 -10.92 22.03
CA LYS A 86 3.95 -10.57 22.31
C LYS A 86 4.65 -11.86 22.79
N PRO A 87 5.83 -12.20 22.29
CA PRO A 87 6.56 -13.36 22.79
C PRO A 87 6.88 -13.10 24.27
N VAL A 88 6.28 -13.88 25.16
CA VAL A 88 6.75 -14.02 26.54
C VAL A 88 8.07 -14.76 26.45
N ALA A 89 9.15 -14.04 26.70
CA ALA A 89 10.46 -14.64 26.92
C ALA A 89 10.42 -15.35 28.29
N GLU A 90 10.60 -16.67 28.30
CA GLU A 90 11.15 -17.42 29.43
C GLU A 90 12.68 -17.46 29.33
#